data_AF-A0A257RZV9-F1
#
_entry.id   AF-A0A257RZV9-F1
#
_cell.length_a   1.000
_cell.length_b   1.000
_cell.length_c   1.000
_cell.angle_alpha   90.00
_cell.angle_beta   90.00
_cell.angle_gamma   90.00
#
_symmetry.space_group_name_H-M   'P 1'
#
loop_
_entity.id
_entity.type
_entity.pdbx_description
1 polymer ?
#
loop_
_entity_poly.entity_id
_entity_poly.type
_entity_poly.pdbx_seq_one_letter_code
_entity_poly.pdbx_strand_id
1 'polypeptide(L)' 'MRVRVLELAHARSGDKGDTANVGVIARKPEHYALLVRELTPERVAAHFHGMLTGPVERFELPNLDALNFLLH' A
#
# COMPACT_ATOMS: atom_id res chain seq x y z
N MET A 1 -9.52 5.88 -17.43
CA MET A 1 -8.20 6.56 -17.34
C MET A 1 -7.40 5.89 -16.22
N ARG A 2 -6.09 5.67 -16.38
CA ARG A 2 -5.22 5.13 -15.31
C ARG A 2 -4.38 6.27 -14.73
N VAL A 3 -4.23 6.30 -13.40
CA VAL A 3 -3.42 7.29 -12.67
C VAL A 3 -2.38 6.56 -11.83
N ARG A 4 -1.21 7.17 -11.61
CA ARG A 4 -0.18 6.55 -10.76
C ARG A 4 -0.50 6.79 -9.28
N VAL A 5 -0.20 5.81 -8.44
CA VAL A 5 -0.37 5.94 -6.98
C VAL A 5 0.42 7.12 -6.43
N LEU A 6 1.61 7.41 -6.97
CA LEU A 6 2.44 8.56 -6.59
C LEU A 6 1.74 9.93 -6.75
N GLU A 7 0.79 10.02 -7.68
CA GLU A 7 0.00 11.25 -7.91
C GLU A 7 -1.08 11.43 -6.84
N LEU A 8 -1.51 10.33 -6.19
CA LEU A 8 -2.57 10.32 -5.19
C LEU A 8 -2.06 10.20 -3.76
N ALA A 9 -0.88 9.64 -3.56
CA ALA A 9 -0.34 9.27 -2.25
C ALA A 9 1.18 9.47 -2.14
N HIS A 10 1.63 9.68 -0.91
CA HIS A 10 3.02 9.46 -0.50
C HIS A 10 3.22 8.01 -0.13
N ALA A 11 4.32 7.40 -0.57
CA ALA A 11 4.67 6.04 -0.19
C ALA A 11 6.05 5.99 0.46
N ARG A 12 6.18 5.18 1.50
CA ARG A 12 7.45 4.93 2.21
C ARG A 12 7.54 3.45 2.51
N SER A 13 8.69 2.85 2.21
CA SER A 13 9.00 1.49 2.64
C SER A 13 9.91 1.50 3.86
N GLY A 14 9.75 0.48 4.70
CA GLY A 14 10.69 0.11 5.74
C GLY A 14 11.04 -1.37 5.59
N ASP A 15 12.32 -1.68 5.74
CA ASP A 15 12.81 -3.05 5.69
C ASP A 15 12.96 -3.62 7.10
N LYS A 16 12.58 -4.88 7.28
CA LYS A 16 12.58 -5.63 8.54
C LYS A 16 13.08 -7.06 8.32
N GLY A 17 14.26 -7.18 7.72
CA GLY A 17 14.91 -8.47 7.49
C GLY A 17 14.21 -9.22 6.38
N ASP A 18 13.44 -10.24 6.75
CA ASP A 18 12.73 -11.09 5.78
C ASP A 18 11.36 -10.52 5.37
N THR A 19 10.94 -9.42 6.02
CA THR A 19 9.67 -8.75 5.72
C THR A 19 9.89 -7.27 5.44
N ALA A 20 9.04 -6.69 4.60
CA ALA A 20 9.06 -5.26 4.32
C ALA A 20 7.68 -4.65 4.59
N ASN A 21 7.64 -3.42 5.09
CA ASN A 21 6.41 -2.67 5.20
C ASN A 21 6.35 -1.58 4.14
N VAL A 22 5.16 -1.33 3.59
CA VAL A 22 4.91 -0.21 2.65
C VAL A 22 3.75 0.62 3.20
N GLY A 23 4.07 1.81 3.70
CA GLY A 23 3.08 2.81 4.08
C GLY A 23 2.67 3.64 2.86
N VAL A 24 1.37 3.84 2.69
CA VAL A 24 0.75 4.67 1.63
C VAL A 24 -0.18 5.67 2.30
N ILE A 25 0.17 6.95 2.27
CA ILE A 25 -0.59 8.05 2.89
C ILE A 25 -1.17 8.90 1.78
N ALA A 26 -2.49 9.13 1.79
CA ALA A 26 -3.15 9.96 0.79
C ALA A 26 -2.57 11.38 0.79
N ARG A 27 -2.33 11.96 -0.40
CA ARG A 27 -1.92 13.37 -0.54
C ARG A 27 -3.04 14.34 -0.16
N LYS A 28 -4.29 13.87 -0.29
CA LYS A 28 -5.50 14.59 0.10
C LYS A 28 -6.51 13.59 0.66
N PRO A 29 -7.32 13.96 1.67
CA PRO A 29 -8.28 13.05 2.29
C PRO A 29 -9.25 12.40 1.29
N GLU A 30 -9.70 13.14 0.27
CA GLU A 30 -10.63 12.62 -0.74
C GLU A 30 -10.07 11.45 -1.57
N HIS A 31 -8.75 11.28 -1.62
CA HIS A 31 -8.13 10.15 -2.33
C HIS A 31 -8.15 8.86 -1.50
N TYR A 32 -8.34 8.94 -0.18
CA TYR A 32 -8.22 7.79 0.71
C TYR A 32 -9.20 6.66 0.35
N ALA A 33 -10.48 6.99 0.14
CA ALA A 33 -11.49 5.99 -0.24
C ALA A 33 -11.14 5.28 -1.57
N LEU A 34 -10.53 5.99 -2.51
CA LEU A 34 -10.05 5.40 -3.77
C LEU A 34 -8.87 4.46 -3.53
N LEU A 35 -7.91 4.85 -2.69
CA LEU A 35 -6.75 4.02 -2.33
C LEU A 35 -7.20 2.75 -1.60
N VAL A 36 -8.14 2.85 -0.65
CA VAL A 36 -8.73 1.70 0.06
C VAL A 36 -9.36 0.72 -0.93
N ARG A 37 -10.09 1.21 -1.93
CA ARG A 37 -10.76 0.38 -2.94
C ARG A 37 -9.77 -0.32 -3.88
N GLU A 38 -8.74 0.38 -4.34
CA GLU A 38 -7.88 -0.08 -5.43
C GLU A 38 -6.58 -0.77 -4.98
N LEU A 39 -6.09 -0.45 -3.77
CA LEU A 39 -4.88 -1.04 -3.20
C LEU A 39 -5.26 -2.21 -2.28
N THR A 40 -5.75 -3.28 -2.90
CA THR A 40 -6.06 -4.52 -2.18
C THR A 40 -4.79 -5.34 -1.95
N PRO A 41 -4.74 -6.21 -0.93
CA PRO A 41 -3.61 -7.11 -0.69
C PRO A 41 -3.21 -7.90 -1.94
N GLU A 42 -4.18 -8.40 -2.70
CA GLU A 42 -3.95 -9.24 -3.89
C GLU A 42 -3.27 -8.43 -5.01
N ARG A 43 -3.70 -7.18 -5.21
CA ARG A 43 -3.12 -6.31 -6.23
C ARG A 43 -1.71 -5.86 -5.84
N VAL A 44 -1.47 -5.63 -4.56
CA VAL A 44 -0.13 -5.31 -4.04
C VAL A 44 0.79 -6.53 -4.16
N ALA A 45 0.32 -7.73 -3.78
CA ALA A 45 1.06 -8.97 -3.94
C ALA A 45 1.42 -9.24 -5.41
N ALA A 46 0.47 -9.05 -6.34
CA ALA A 46 0.72 -9.18 -7.77
C ALA A 46 1.74 -8.16 -8.28
N HIS A 47 1.78 -6.93 -7.73
CA HIS A 47 2.76 -5.92 -8.10
C HIS A 47 4.18 -6.28 -7.66
N PHE A 48 4.34 -6.89 -6.48
CA PHE A 48 5.63 -7.33 -5.93
C PHE A 48 5.94 -8.81 -6.25
N HIS A 49 5.22 -9.41 -7.20
CA HIS A 49 5.42 -10.81 -7.57
C HIS A 49 6.89 -11.10 -7.92
N GLY A 50 7.43 -12.18 -7.36
CA GLY A 50 8.83 -12.59 -7.53
C GLY A 50 9.80 -11.93 -6.54
N MET A 51 9.34 -10.98 -5.73
CA MET A 51 10.10 -10.43 -4.59
C MET A 51 9.57 -10.93 -3.24
N LEU A 52 8.35 -11.45 -3.22
CA LEU A 52 7.67 -11.96 -2.03
C LEU A 52 7.83 -13.46 -1.91
N THR A 53 7.99 -13.95 -0.68
CA THR A 53 7.94 -15.38 -0.37
C THR A 53 6.67 -15.79 0.34
N GLY A 54 5.92 -14.82 0.84
CA GLY A 54 4.71 -15.01 1.63
C GLY A 54 3.56 -14.08 1.20
N PRO A 55 2.53 -13.98 2.06
CA PRO A 55 1.35 -13.17 1.76
C PRO A 55 1.63 -11.66 1.86
N VAL A 56 0.63 -10.87 1.48
CA VAL A 56 0.56 -9.45 1.81
C VAL A 56 -0.58 -9.23 2.79
N GLU A 57 -0.30 -8.55 3.89
CA GLU A 57 -1.31 -8.08 4.84
C GLU A 57 -1.56 -6.59 4.64
N ARG A 58 -2.79 -6.14 4.87
CA ARG A 58 -3.18 -4.73 4.74
C ARG A 58 -3.84 -4.25 6.02
N PHE A 59 -3.37 -3.11 6.49
CA PHE A 59 -3.88 -2.39 7.65
C PHE A 59 -4.39 -1.02 7.21
N GLU A 60 -5.64 -0.71 7.53
CA GLU A 60 -6.23 0.60 7.27
C GLU A 60 -6.03 1.53 8.47
N LEU A 61 -5.58 2.76 8.22
CA LEU A 61 -5.39 3.80 9.22
C LEU A 61 -6.25 5.02 8.83
N PRO A 62 -7.58 4.95 9.00
CA PRO A 62 -8.51 5.97 8.49
C PRO A 62 -8.29 7.35 9.11
N ASN A 63 -7.86 7.43 10.36
CA ASN A 63 -7.56 8.71 11.02
C ASN A 63 -6.32 9.41 10.46
N LEU A 64 -5.54 8.72 9.63
CA LEU A 64 -4.34 9.23 8.97
C LEU A 64 -4.48 9.24 7.44
N ASP A 65 -5.68 8.92 6.92
CA ASP A 65 -5.93 8.73 5.48
C ASP A 65 -4.89 7.81 4.82
N ALA A 66 -4.53 6.72 5.52
CA ALA A 66 -3.40 5.88 5.16
C ALA A 66 -3.70 4.38 5.15
N LEU A 67 -2.87 3.66 4.41
CA LEU A 67 -2.78 2.21 4.37
C LEU A 67 -1.36 1.80 4.74
N ASN A 68 -1.21 0.69 5.43
CA ASN A 68 0.08 0.05 5.63
C ASN A 68 -0.02 -1.39 5.14
N PHE A 69 0.96 -1.82 4.34
CA PHE A 69 1.08 -3.18 3.86
C PHE A 69 2.27 -3.84 4.54
N LEU A 70 2.10 -5.08 4.99
CA LEU A 70 3.21 -5.94 5.38
C LEU A 70 3.41 -6.98 4.28
N LEU A 71 4.63 -7.06 3.79
CA LEU A 71 5.07 -7.91 2.70
C LEU A 71 5.97 -9.01 3.29
N HIS A 72 5.59 -10.27 3.08
CA HIS A 72 6.30 -11.47 3.55
C HIS A 72 6.97 -12.24 2.40
#